data_AF-A0A9E5EPQ2-F1
#
_entry.id   AF-A0A9E5EPQ2-F1
#
_cell.length_a   1.000
_cell.length_b   1.000
_cell.length_c   1.000
_cell.angle_alpha   90.00
_cell.angle_beta   90.00
_cell.angle_gamma   90.00
#
_symmetry.space_group_name_H-M   'P 1'
#
loop_
_entity.id
_entity.type
_entity.pdbx_description
1 polymer ?
#
loop_
_entity_poly.entity_id
_entity_poly.type
_entity_poly.pdbx_seq_one_letter_code
_entity_poly.pdbx_strand_id
1 'polypeptide(L)'
;MQSVWLARVTWLALAVVPGALSLPEYSGEALRASDDVGRASAVVLLWLAWAVVAFGMIVLHPLSLAAVRWLSPMIAIHVWWMALVADDAPEVWARLAAVGCALVVVVVMLRADFGARHVQAAAYGHERRHLLRPPVAVMLPSALVWLVAWALGAVALHVEPSIATA
;
A
#
# COMPACT_ATOMS: atom_id res chain seq x y z
N MET A 1 15.47 -7.03 -14.49
CA MET A 1 14.74 -8.00 -13.66
C MET A 1 14.89 -7.73 -12.16
N GLN A 2 16.06 -7.27 -11.70
CA GLN A 2 16.36 -7.03 -10.28
C GLN A 2 15.31 -6.18 -9.52
N SER A 3 14.86 -5.04 -10.06
CA SER A 3 13.89 -4.16 -9.35
C SER A 3 12.49 -4.76 -9.17
N VAL A 4 12.02 -5.62 -10.08
CA VAL A 4 10.72 -6.30 -9.89
C VAL A 4 10.82 -7.36 -8.79
N TRP A 5 11.90 -8.13 -8.77
CA TRP A 5 12.13 -9.12 -7.72
C TRP A 5 12.33 -8.48 -6.36
N LEU A 6 13.10 -7.39 -6.29
CA LEU A 6 13.25 -6.62 -5.06
C LEU A 6 11.89 -6.12 -4.55
N ALA A 7 11.06 -5.51 -5.41
CA ALA A 7 9.72 -5.06 -5.02
C ALA A 7 8.86 -6.21 -4.49
N ARG A 8 8.84 -7.36 -5.20
CA ARG A 8 8.04 -8.53 -4.80
C ARG A 8 8.50 -9.11 -3.46
N VAL A 9 9.80 -9.35 -3.29
CA VAL A 9 10.34 -9.94 -2.06
C VAL A 9 10.10 -9.01 -0.88
N THR A 10 10.37 -7.71 -1.03
CA THR A 10 10.15 -6.74 0.06
C THR A 10 8.66 -6.55 0.36
N TRP A 11 7.77 -6.63 -0.64
CA TRP A 11 6.32 -6.58 -0.42
C TRP A 11 5.78 -7.80 0.32
N LEU A 12 6.31 -8.99 0.00
CA LEU A 12 5.98 -10.21 0.73
C LEU A 12 6.55 -10.17 2.15
N ALA A 13 7.77 -9.66 2.33
CA ALA A 13 8.36 -9.46 3.65
C ALA A 13 7.46 -8.58 4.53
N LEU A 14 6.87 -7.51 3.97
CA LEU A 14 5.93 -6.64 4.69
C LEU A 14 4.73 -7.39 5.26
N ALA A 15 4.23 -8.44 4.59
CA ALA A 15 3.12 -9.24 5.11
C ALA A 15 3.52 -10.21 6.23
N VAL A 16 4.82 -10.55 6.32
CA VAL A 16 5.37 -11.48 7.32
C VAL A 16 5.88 -10.76 8.55
N VAL A 17 6.30 -9.49 8.43
CA VAL A 17 6.76 -8.70 9.57
C VAL A 17 5.62 -8.57 10.60
N PRO A 18 5.85 -9.00 11.86
CA PRO A 18 4.83 -8.96 12.88
C PRO A 18 4.27 -7.54 13.05
N GLY A 19 2.96 -7.45 12.93
CA GLY A 19 2.21 -6.23 13.11
C GLY A 19 2.32 -5.18 12.00
N ALA A 20 3.05 -5.46 10.90
CA ALA A 20 3.25 -4.48 9.83
C ALA A 20 1.96 -4.11 9.08
N LEU A 21 1.08 -5.09 8.85
CA LEU A 21 -0.24 -4.90 8.23
C LEU A 21 -1.37 -5.18 9.21
N SER A 22 -1.08 -5.19 10.52
CA SER A 22 -2.10 -5.23 11.55
C SER A 22 -2.41 -3.82 11.99
N LEU A 23 -3.68 -3.55 12.25
CA LEU A 23 -4.04 -2.45 13.10
C LEU A 23 -4.05 -2.97 14.57
N PRO A 24 -3.43 -2.30 15.55
CA PRO A 24 -3.27 -2.79 16.93
C PRO A 24 -4.60 -3.19 17.61
N GLU A 25 -5.68 -2.45 17.36
CA GLU A 25 -7.03 -2.76 17.85
C GLU A 25 -7.71 -3.93 17.10
N TYR A 26 -7.06 -4.51 16.08
CA TYR A 26 -7.63 -5.39 15.07
C TYR A 26 -6.87 -6.71 14.97
N SER A 27 -6.30 -7.18 16.10
CA SER A 27 -5.85 -8.56 16.24
C SER A 27 -7.01 -9.51 15.93
N GLY A 28 -6.74 -10.71 15.38
CA GLY A 28 -7.80 -11.64 14.99
C GLY A 28 -8.72 -12.06 16.15
N GLU A 29 -8.27 -11.91 17.40
CA GLU A 29 -9.09 -12.12 18.60
C GLU A 29 -9.96 -10.90 18.91
N ALA A 30 -9.39 -9.70 18.85
CA ALA A 30 -10.15 -8.47 18.98
C ALA A 30 -11.25 -8.44 17.90
N LEU A 31 -10.91 -8.64 16.62
CA LEU A 31 -11.84 -8.60 15.49
C LEU A 31 -13.02 -9.57 15.66
N ARG A 32 -12.77 -10.78 16.16
CA ARG A 32 -13.81 -11.78 16.44
C ARG A 32 -14.69 -11.43 17.64
N ALA A 33 -14.18 -10.59 18.53
CA ALA A 33 -14.89 -10.13 19.72
C ALA A 33 -15.64 -8.80 19.52
N SER A 34 -15.50 -8.10 18.39
CA SER A 34 -16.28 -6.88 18.12
C SER A 34 -17.41 -7.08 17.13
N ASP A 35 -18.50 -6.37 17.37
CA ASP A 35 -19.60 -6.19 16.42
C ASP A 35 -19.39 -5.01 15.44
N ASP A 36 -18.18 -4.41 15.41
CA ASP A 36 -17.88 -3.21 14.62
C ASP A 36 -17.58 -3.56 13.14
N VAL A 37 -18.54 -3.21 12.27
CA VAL A 37 -18.47 -3.42 10.81
C VAL A 37 -17.40 -2.54 10.14
N GLY A 38 -17.20 -1.31 10.62
CA GLY A 38 -16.16 -0.41 10.10
C GLY A 38 -14.78 -1.02 10.31
N ARG A 39 -14.61 -1.60 11.50
CA ARG A 39 -13.40 -2.30 11.91
C ARG A 39 -13.06 -3.51 11.04
N ALA A 40 -14.04 -4.38 10.79
CA ALA A 40 -13.88 -5.52 9.90
C ALA A 40 -13.59 -5.08 8.45
N SER A 41 -14.28 -4.05 7.98
CA SER A 41 -14.11 -3.50 6.64
C SER A 41 -12.70 -2.95 6.43
N ALA A 42 -12.12 -2.29 7.44
CA ALA A 42 -10.76 -1.75 7.36
C ALA A 42 -9.70 -2.84 7.13
N VAL A 43 -9.79 -3.95 7.88
CA VAL A 43 -8.87 -5.08 7.73
C VAL A 43 -9.00 -5.70 6.34
N VAL A 44 -10.25 -5.94 5.90
CA VAL A 44 -10.50 -6.52 4.58
C VAL A 44 -9.98 -5.62 3.46
N LEU A 45 -10.25 -4.31 3.52
CA LEU A 45 -9.78 -3.35 2.51
C LEU A 45 -8.26 -3.22 2.50
N LEU A 46 -7.60 -3.24 3.66
CA LEU A 46 -6.13 -3.21 3.73
C LEU A 46 -5.53 -4.44 3.05
N TRP A 47 -6.03 -5.65 3.37
CA TRP A 47 -5.54 -6.88 2.75
C TRP A 47 -5.89 -6.98 1.27
N LEU A 48 -7.06 -6.50 0.85
CA LEU A 48 -7.42 -6.40 -0.56
C LEU A 48 -6.49 -5.43 -1.30
N ALA A 49 -6.23 -4.25 -0.75
CA ALA A 49 -5.28 -3.30 -1.32
C ALA A 49 -3.88 -3.91 -1.41
N TRP A 50 -3.45 -4.65 -0.38
CA TRP A 50 -2.19 -5.37 -0.39
C TRP A 50 -2.13 -6.43 -1.50
N ALA A 51 -3.21 -7.21 -1.65
CA ALA A 51 -3.33 -8.26 -2.66
C ALA A 51 -3.36 -7.70 -4.08
N VAL A 52 -4.04 -6.57 -4.30
CA VAL A 52 -4.07 -5.87 -5.60
C VAL A 52 -2.66 -5.42 -6.00
N VAL A 53 -1.87 -4.89 -5.07
CA VAL A 53 -0.47 -4.53 -5.35
C VAL A 53 0.37 -5.78 -5.65
N ALA A 54 0.21 -6.86 -4.88
CA ALA A 54 0.90 -8.12 -5.10
C ALA A 54 0.59 -8.70 -6.49
N PHE A 55 -0.69 -8.73 -6.88
CA PHE A 55 -1.13 -9.18 -8.19
C PHE A 55 -0.64 -8.25 -9.31
N GLY A 56 -0.69 -6.94 -9.09
CA GLY A 56 -0.20 -5.94 -10.04
C GLY A 56 1.29 -6.06 -10.32
N MET A 57 2.10 -6.55 -9.36
CA MET A 57 3.50 -6.87 -9.59
C MET A 57 3.73 -8.15 -10.39
N ILE A 58 2.74 -9.06 -10.47
CA ILE A 58 2.79 -10.29 -11.27
C ILE A 58 2.36 -9.98 -12.71
N VAL A 59 1.22 -9.31 -12.86
CA VAL A 59 0.64 -8.94 -14.15
C VAL A 59 1.28 -7.63 -14.64
N LEU A 60 2.33 -7.74 -15.45
CA LEU A 60 3.00 -6.58 -16.04
C LEU A 60 2.09 -5.91 -17.08
N HIS A 61 1.34 -4.89 -16.67
CA HIS A 61 0.46 -4.12 -17.52
C HIS A 61 0.43 -2.64 -17.08
N PRO A 62 0.19 -1.66 -17.97
CA PRO A 62 0.09 -0.25 -17.58
C PRO A 62 -0.97 0.03 -16.50
N LEU A 63 -2.11 -0.66 -16.53
CA LEU A 63 -3.12 -0.55 -15.47
C LEU A 63 -2.62 -1.10 -14.13
N SER A 64 -1.87 -2.21 -14.14
CA SER A 64 -1.23 -2.74 -12.94
C SER A 64 -0.22 -1.75 -12.37
N LEU A 65 0.54 -1.06 -13.24
CA LEU A 65 1.48 -0.03 -12.80
C LEU A 65 0.76 1.13 -12.09
N ALA A 66 -0.39 1.56 -12.62
CA ALA A 66 -1.20 2.60 -11.99
C ALA A 66 -1.69 2.14 -10.61
N ALA A 67 -2.26 0.93 -10.51
CA ALA A 67 -2.72 0.37 -9.24
C ALA A 67 -1.59 0.26 -8.20
N VAL A 68 -0.44 -0.27 -8.61
CA VAL A 68 0.75 -0.42 -7.75
C VAL A 68 1.26 0.94 -7.26
N ARG A 69 1.33 1.94 -8.13
CA ARG A 69 1.82 3.30 -7.77
C ARG A 69 0.80 4.14 -7.01
N TRP A 70 -0.46 3.73 -6.99
CA TRP A 70 -1.50 4.39 -6.21
C TRP A 70 -1.64 3.80 -4.81
N LEU A 71 -1.71 2.48 -4.71
CA LEU A 71 -1.97 1.78 -3.46
C LEU A 71 -0.73 1.63 -2.58
N SER A 72 0.46 1.42 -3.16
CA SER A 72 1.67 1.19 -2.36
C SER A 72 2.06 2.40 -1.48
N PRO A 73 1.96 3.67 -1.92
CA PRO A 73 2.23 4.79 -1.03
C PRO A 73 1.17 4.92 0.08
N MET A 74 -0.10 4.64 -0.21
CA MET A 74 -1.15 4.64 0.81
C MET A 74 -0.91 3.59 1.90
N ILE A 75 -0.51 2.38 1.51
CA ILE A 75 -0.13 1.32 2.46
C ILE A 75 1.13 1.72 3.24
N ALA A 76 2.12 2.35 2.60
CA ALA A 76 3.31 2.82 3.31
C ALA A 76 2.99 3.91 4.34
N ILE A 77 2.10 4.85 4.01
CA ILE A 77 1.60 5.86 4.95
C ILE A 77 0.91 5.17 6.14
N HIS A 78 0.08 4.17 5.87
CA HIS A 78 -0.58 3.38 6.91
C HIS A 78 0.43 2.72 7.86
N VAL A 79 1.43 2.01 7.31
CA VAL A 79 2.51 1.36 8.08
C VAL A 79 3.26 2.38 8.93
N TRP A 80 3.61 3.53 8.35
CA TRP A 80 4.28 4.62 9.07
C TRP A 80 3.43 5.17 10.22
N TRP A 81 2.15 5.43 9.96
CA TRP A 81 1.22 5.95 10.96
C TRP A 81 1.04 4.99 12.14
N MET A 82 0.83 3.70 11.86
CA MET A 82 0.75 2.66 12.88
C MET A 82 2.05 2.54 13.67
N ALA A 83 3.19 2.67 13.00
CA ALA A 83 4.49 2.71 13.66
C ALA A 83 4.71 3.99 14.49
N LEU A 84 3.82 4.98 14.50
CA LEU A 84 3.92 6.17 15.37
C LEU A 84 2.93 6.14 16.52
N VAL A 85 1.74 5.56 16.31
CA VAL A 85 0.59 5.68 17.24
C VAL A 85 0.29 4.40 18.02
N ALA A 86 0.81 3.23 17.59
CA ALA A 86 0.55 1.98 18.31
C ALA A 86 1.25 1.95 19.69
N ASP A 87 0.47 1.97 20.77
CA ASP A 87 0.96 1.83 22.15
C ASP A 87 1.35 0.38 22.48
N ASP A 88 0.59 -0.61 22.02
CA ASP A 88 0.90 -2.05 22.10
C ASP A 88 1.82 -2.53 20.95
N ALA A 89 2.85 -1.72 20.66
CA ALA A 89 3.71 -1.91 19.51
C ALA A 89 4.44 -3.28 19.52
N PRO A 90 4.59 -3.93 18.34
CA PRO A 90 5.58 -4.97 18.15
C PRO A 90 6.97 -4.50 18.62
N GLU A 91 7.86 -5.45 18.92
CA GLU A 91 9.26 -5.17 19.21
C GLU A 91 9.82 -4.09 18.25
N VAL A 92 10.58 -3.12 18.77
CA VAL A 92 11.06 -1.95 18.01
C VAL A 92 11.66 -2.33 16.66
N TRP A 93 12.36 -3.46 16.60
CA TRP A 93 12.95 -4.00 15.37
C TRP A 93 11.92 -4.39 14.30
N ALA A 94 10.78 -4.96 14.70
CA ALA A 94 9.70 -5.29 13.76
C ALA A 94 9.08 -4.01 13.16
N ARG A 95 8.88 -2.96 13.96
CA ARG A 95 8.42 -1.65 13.47
C ARG A 95 9.38 -1.04 12.46
N LEU A 96 10.67 -1.02 12.79
CA LEU A 96 11.70 -0.50 11.88
C LEU A 96 11.79 -1.33 10.59
N ALA A 97 11.66 -2.65 10.69
CA ALA A 97 11.63 -3.53 9.53
C ALA A 97 10.40 -3.26 8.64
N ALA A 98 9.21 -3.07 9.22
CA ALA A 98 7.98 -2.76 8.48
C ALA A 98 8.11 -1.44 7.72
N VAL A 99 8.52 -0.38 8.43
CA VAL A 99 8.74 0.96 7.86
C VAL A 99 9.81 0.93 6.76
N GLY A 100 10.92 0.21 7.00
CA GLY A 100 11.99 0.04 6.02
C GLY A 100 11.51 -0.70 4.76
N CYS A 101 10.75 -1.79 4.92
CA CYS A 101 10.17 -2.53 3.80
C CYS A 101 9.22 -1.65 2.98
N ALA A 102 8.32 -0.93 3.66
CA ALA A 102 7.37 -0.02 3.01
C ALA A 102 8.09 1.07 2.21
N LEU A 103 9.12 1.70 2.79
CA LEU A 103 9.91 2.72 2.11
C LEU A 103 10.65 2.18 0.88
N VAL A 104 11.33 1.04 1.04
CA VAL A 104 12.07 0.39 -0.06
C VAL A 104 11.11 0.06 -1.21
N VAL A 105 9.94 -0.50 -0.93
CA VAL A 105 8.97 -0.85 -1.96
C VAL A 105 8.47 0.39 -2.71
N VAL A 106 8.05 1.44 -2.01
CA VAL A 106 7.57 2.67 -2.65
C VAL A 106 8.65 3.30 -3.53
N VAL A 107 9.88 3.40 -3.03
CA VAL A 107 11.02 3.92 -3.81
C VAL A 107 11.22 3.08 -5.07
N VAL A 108 11.23 1.75 -4.95
CA VAL A 108 11.42 0.85 -6.10
C VAL A 108 10.27 0.97 -7.11
N MET A 109 9.02 1.05 -6.66
CA MET A 109 7.85 1.12 -7.54
C MET A 109 7.75 2.46 -8.29
N LEU A 110 8.22 3.55 -7.69
CA LEU A 110 8.25 4.88 -8.33
C LEU A 110 9.40 5.04 -9.33
N ARG A 111 10.42 4.18 -9.29
CA ARG A 111 11.54 4.25 -10.24
C ARG A 111 11.11 4.01 -11.69
N ALA A 112 11.82 4.66 -12.59
CA ALA A 112 11.60 4.57 -14.03
C ALA A 112 11.81 3.13 -14.56
N ASP A 113 12.81 2.40 -14.07
CA ASP A 113 13.12 1.05 -14.56
C ASP A 113 12.10 -0.01 -14.15
N PHE A 114 11.44 0.16 -12.99
CA PHE A 114 10.33 -0.69 -12.59
C PHE A 114 9.11 -0.47 -13.49
N GLY A 115 8.74 0.79 -13.70
CA GLY A 115 7.59 1.14 -14.52
C GLY A 115 7.80 0.86 -16.00
N ALA A 116 9.04 1.00 -16.51
CA ALA A 116 9.36 0.68 -17.91
C ALA A 116 8.98 -0.75 -18.27
N ARG A 117 9.13 -1.71 -17.35
CA ARG A 117 8.72 -3.10 -17.61
C ARG A 117 7.22 -3.27 -17.78
N HIS A 118 6.43 -2.55 -16.98
CA HIS A 118 4.97 -2.61 -17.07
C HIS A 118 4.46 -1.95 -18.36
N VAL A 119 5.09 -0.84 -18.76
CA VAL A 119 4.69 -0.10 -19.97
C VAL A 119 5.11 -0.83 -21.24
N GLN A 120 6.30 -1.43 -21.26
CA GLN A 120 6.79 -2.21 -22.40
C GLN A 120 6.06 -3.54 -22.56
N ALA A 121 5.49 -4.10 -21.49
CA ALA A 121 4.70 -5.33 -21.59
C ALA A 121 3.43 -5.18 -22.45
N ALA A 122 2.95 -3.95 -22.67
CA ALA A 122 1.82 -3.67 -23.55
C ALA A 122 2.25 -3.22 -24.96
N ALA A 123 3.55 -3.19 -25.27
CA ALA A 123 4.06 -2.74 -26.57
C ALA A 123 3.71 -3.73 -27.69
N TYR A 124 3.28 -3.20 -28.85
CA TYR A 124 3.03 -3.97 -30.06
C TYR A 124 4.31 -4.17 -30.88
N GLY A 125 4.66 -5.44 -31.12
CA GLY A 125 5.75 -5.81 -32.02
C GLY A 125 7.08 -5.12 -31.66
N HIS A 126 7.54 -4.21 -32.52
CA HIS A 126 8.82 -3.52 -32.38
C HIS A 126 8.72 -2.12 -31.77
N GLU A 127 7.52 -1.67 -31.37
CA GLU A 127 7.40 -0.35 -30.76
C GLU A 127 8.08 -0.31 -29.38
N ARG A 128 8.52 0.89 -28.98
CA ARG A 128 9.11 1.12 -27.64
C ARG A 128 8.31 2.17 -26.91
N ARG A 129 7.66 1.75 -25.83
CA ARG A 129 6.86 2.65 -24.97
C ARG A 129 7.66 3.21 -23.81
N HIS A 130 7.92 4.51 -23.82
CA HIS A 130 8.69 5.19 -22.79
C HIS A 130 7.76 5.83 -21.75
N LEU A 131 8.13 5.71 -20.47
CA LEU A 131 7.45 6.45 -19.40
C LEU A 131 7.80 7.92 -19.47
N LEU A 132 6.78 8.77 -19.42
CA LEU A 132 6.96 10.20 -19.26
C LEU A 132 7.44 10.50 -17.83
N ARG A 133 8.32 11.48 -17.71
CA ARG A 133 8.67 12.03 -16.40
C ARG A 133 7.51 12.91 -15.95
N PRO A 134 6.96 12.73 -14.74
CA PRO A 134 5.93 13.64 -14.27
C PRO A 134 6.55 15.03 -14.09
N PRO A 135 5.84 16.11 -14.44
CA PRO A 135 6.31 17.46 -14.16
C PRO A 135 6.64 17.64 -12.67
N VAL A 136 7.73 18.35 -12.34
CA VAL A 136 8.11 18.57 -10.93
C VAL A 136 6.99 19.25 -10.14
N ALA A 137 6.24 20.14 -10.80
CA ALA A 137 5.08 20.83 -10.23
C ALA A 137 3.98 19.90 -9.69
N VAL A 138 3.86 18.67 -10.20
CA VAL A 138 2.84 17.71 -9.74
C VAL A 138 3.34 16.72 -8.69
N MET A 139 4.63 16.73 -8.33
CA MET A 139 5.21 15.79 -7.37
C MET A 139 4.63 15.97 -5.96
N LEU A 140 4.67 17.19 -5.43
CA LEU A 140 4.10 17.49 -4.11
C LEU A 140 2.57 17.27 -4.08
N PRO A 141 1.79 17.76 -5.06
CA PRO A 141 0.37 17.42 -5.15
C PRO A 141 0.09 15.91 -5.16
N SER A 142 0.89 15.11 -5.86
CA SER A 142 0.72 13.65 -5.89
C SER A 142 0.92 13.03 -4.50
N ALA A 143 1.95 13.47 -3.76
CA ALA A 143 2.20 13.03 -2.40
C ALA A 143 1.05 13.41 -1.44
N LEU A 144 0.54 14.64 -1.56
CA LEU A 144 -0.61 15.11 -0.78
C LEU A 144 -1.87 14.31 -1.09
N VAL A 145 -2.09 13.93 -2.35
CA VAL A 145 -3.25 13.12 -2.75
C VAL A 145 -3.23 11.75 -2.07
N TRP A 146 -2.06 11.09 -1.95
CA TRP A 146 -1.98 9.83 -1.21
C TRP A 146 -2.29 10.00 0.28
N LEU A 147 -1.77 11.06 0.90
CA LEU A 147 -2.04 11.37 2.31
C LEU A 147 -3.52 11.66 2.55
N VAL A 148 -4.13 12.49 1.71
CA VAL A 148 -5.55 12.84 1.80
C VAL A 148 -6.43 11.61 1.54
N ALA A 149 -6.14 10.83 0.50
CA ALA A 149 -6.90 9.61 0.20
C ALA A 149 -6.82 8.60 1.34
N TRP A 150 -5.63 8.43 1.94
CA TRP A 150 -5.45 7.57 3.10
C TRP A 150 -6.22 8.08 4.32
N ALA A 151 -6.12 9.38 4.62
CA ALA A 151 -6.82 9.98 5.75
C ALA A 151 -8.34 9.90 5.61
N LEU A 152 -8.87 10.16 4.41
CA LEU A 152 -10.30 10.01 4.11
C LEU A 152 -10.76 8.55 4.28
N GLY A 153 -9.97 7.59 3.81
CA GLY A 153 -10.25 6.17 4.03
C GLY A 153 -10.27 5.81 5.51
N ALA A 154 -9.27 6.28 6.27
CA ALA A 154 -9.21 6.07 7.72
C ALA A 154 -10.44 6.68 8.42
N VAL A 155 -10.81 7.92 8.11
CA VAL A 155 -12.00 8.59 8.66
C VAL A 155 -13.27 7.85 8.27
N ALA A 156 -13.46 7.49 7.00
CA ALA A 156 -14.66 6.77 6.55
C ALA A 156 -14.86 5.42 7.25
N LEU A 157 -13.76 4.78 7.67
CA LEU A 157 -13.79 3.52 8.40
C LEU A 157 -14.01 3.70 9.91
N HIS A 158 -13.83 4.92 10.44
CA HIS A 158 -14.09 5.28 11.85
C HIS A 158 -15.41 6.05 12.05
N VAL A 159 -15.95 6.69 11.01
CA VAL A 159 -17.22 7.45 11.06
C VAL A 159 -18.41 6.48 10.94
N GLU A 160 -18.66 5.81 12.06
CA GLU A 160 -19.86 5.16 12.65
C GLU A 160 -20.95 4.40 11.84
N PRO A 161 -21.59 3.40 12.51
CA PRO A 161 -22.87 2.78 12.14
C PRO A 161 -24.12 3.64 12.45
N SER A 162 -24.01 4.97 12.61
CA SER A 162 -25.15 5.84 12.93
C SER A 162 -26.15 6.03 11.78
N ILE A 163 -25.81 5.61 10.56
CA ILE A 163 -26.72 5.60 9.41
C ILE A 163 -27.55 4.30 9.36
N ALA A 164 -27.17 3.26 10.10
CA ALA A 164 -27.89 1.97 10.10
C ALA A 164 -29.11 1.96 11.04
N THR A 165 -29.33 3.02 11.83
CA THR A 165 -30.43 3.12 12.82
C THR A 165 -31.38 4.30 12.59
N ALA A 166 -31.33 4.96 11.43
CA ALA A 166 -32.28 5.99 11.01
C ALA A 166 -33.23 5.45 9.94
#